data_AF-A0A8D8P2D0-F1
#
_entry.id   AF-A0A8D8P2D0-F1
#
_cell.length_a   1.000
_cell.length_b   1.000
_cell.length_c   1.000
_cell.angle_alpha   90.00
_cell.angle_beta   90.00
_cell.angle_gamma   90.00
#
_symmetry.space_group_name_H-M   'P 1'
#
loop_
_entity.id
_entity.type
_entity.pdbx_description
1 polymer ?
#
loop_
_entity_poly.entity_id
_entity_poly.type
_entity_poly.pdbx_seq_one_letter_code
_entity_poly.pdbx_strand_id
1 'polypeptide(L)'
;KHMEFHVVNSSMLLNAAVAILFPVLSKQIKESVHFHYTNWNSLHTHLGKEALPSEYGGSNGTGFNFEKLNRQLFDMEGHYNNIIRFGYELKPHVDRSKYAKYFQNADKSKSSKKKNKNKKDGIVTEE
;
A
#
# COMPACT_ATOMS: atom_id res chain seq x y z
N LYS A 1 -5.41 14.95 9.56
CA LYS A 1 -5.00 13.75 8.79
C LYS A 1 -3.48 13.75 8.77
N HIS A 2 -2.83 12.86 9.54
CA HIS A 2 -1.36 12.76 9.58
C HIS A 2 -0.92 11.98 8.33
N MET A 3 0.03 12.50 7.57
CA MET A 3 0.51 11.88 6.32
C MET A 3 2.00 11.71 6.46
N GLU A 4 2.45 10.47 6.46
CA GLU A 4 3.86 10.11 6.65
C GLU A 4 4.45 9.61 5.32
N PHE A 5 5.66 10.06 5.04
CA PHE A 5 6.39 9.71 3.82
C PHE A 5 7.57 8.81 4.20
N HIS A 6 7.56 7.58 3.74
CA HIS A 6 8.63 6.61 4.01
C HIS A 6 9.47 6.42 2.75
N VAL A 7 10.72 6.88 2.79
CA VAL A 7 11.66 6.71 1.67
C VAL A 7 12.55 5.52 1.97
N VAL A 8 12.46 4.50 1.12
CA VAL A 8 13.24 3.24 1.19
C VAL A 8 14.06 3.06 -0.07
N ASN A 9 15.13 2.27 0.02
CA ASN A 9 16.05 1.98 -1.08
C ASN A 9 16.55 3.24 -1.82
N SER A 10 16.86 4.29 -1.06
CA SER A 10 17.31 5.56 -1.61
C SER A 10 18.76 5.47 -2.09
N SER A 11 18.99 5.74 -3.37
CA SER A 11 20.34 5.86 -3.93
C SER A 11 21.00 7.18 -3.54
N MET A 12 22.33 7.29 -3.72
CA MET A 12 23.09 8.52 -3.44
C MET A 12 22.54 9.72 -4.21
N LEU A 13 22.07 9.52 -5.45
CA LEU A 13 21.45 10.57 -6.25
C LEU A 13 20.12 11.05 -5.66
N LEU A 14 19.28 10.13 -5.17
CA LEU A 14 18.02 10.48 -4.52
C LEU A 14 18.28 11.29 -3.24
N ASN A 15 19.24 10.87 -2.42
CA ASN A 15 19.62 11.59 -1.21
C ASN A 15 20.08 13.02 -1.51
N ALA A 16 20.87 13.21 -2.58
CA ALA A 16 21.31 14.53 -3.01
C ALA A 16 20.15 15.40 -3.49
N ALA A 17 19.24 14.85 -4.32
CA ALA A 17 18.05 15.56 -4.79
C ALA A 17 17.14 15.97 -3.62
N VAL A 18 16.96 15.08 -2.65
CA VAL A 18 16.22 15.36 -1.42
C VAL A 18 16.90 16.47 -0.63
N ALA A 19 18.23 16.43 -0.46
CA ALA A 19 18.96 17.46 0.28
C ALA A 19 18.80 18.87 -0.34
N ILE A 20 18.72 18.95 -1.67
CA ILE A 20 18.46 20.20 -2.41
C ILE A 20 17.01 20.68 -2.19
N LEU A 21 16.04 19.77 -2.18
CA LEU A 21 14.63 20.11 -2.02
C LEU A 21 14.23 20.36 -0.56
N PHE A 22 14.90 19.71 0.39
CA PHE A 22 14.63 19.77 1.82
C PHE A 22 14.48 21.20 2.37
N PRO A 23 15.35 22.18 2.06
CA PRO A 23 15.19 23.54 2.56
C PRO A 23 13.85 24.20 2.16
N VAL A 24 13.29 23.85 1.00
CA VAL A 24 12.01 24.39 0.49
C VAL A 24 10.80 23.80 1.22
N LEU A 25 10.95 22.64 1.85
CA LEU A 25 9.84 21.96 2.54
C LEU A 25 9.48 22.66 3.87
N SER A 26 8.18 22.69 4.16
CA SER A 26 7.67 23.19 5.45
C SER A 26 8.09 22.28 6.61
N LYS A 27 8.08 22.83 7.84
CA LYS A 27 8.45 22.07 9.05
C LYS A 27 7.60 20.81 9.22
N GLN A 28 6.31 20.91 8.92
CA GLN A 28 5.38 19.78 8.97
C GLN A 28 5.78 18.64 8.03
N ILE A 29 6.18 18.95 6.78
CA ILE A 29 6.61 17.93 5.83
C ILE A 29 7.93 17.31 6.29
N LYS A 30 8.88 18.13 6.76
CA LYS A 30 10.18 17.66 7.28
C LYS A 30 10.02 16.66 8.42
N GLU A 31 9.10 16.91 9.35
CA GLU A 31 8.80 16.02 10.48
C GLU A 31 8.05 14.75 10.06
N SER A 32 7.36 14.79 8.91
CA SER A 32 6.58 13.67 8.39
C SER A 32 7.35 12.75 7.44
N VAL A 33 8.59 13.11 7.06
CA VAL A 33 9.41 12.32 6.13
C VAL A 33 10.41 11.46 6.91
N HIS A 34 10.31 10.14 6.76
CA HIS A 34 11.18 9.15 7.38
C HIS A 34 12.04 8.45 6.32
N PHE A 35 13.36 8.56 6.48
CA PHE A 35 14.33 7.89 5.61
C PHE A 35 14.75 6.56 6.23
N HIS A 36 14.44 5.46 5.56
CA HIS A 36 14.74 4.10 6.01
C HIS A 36 15.94 3.50 5.25
N TYR A 37 16.43 4.14 4.18
CA TYR A 37 17.57 3.67 3.37
C TYR A 37 17.45 2.18 3.03
N THR A 38 18.37 1.33 3.49
CA THR A 38 18.35 -0.14 3.31
C THR A 38 17.75 -0.90 4.49
N ASN A 39 17.28 -0.20 5.54
CA ASN A 39 16.76 -0.81 6.76
C ASN A 39 15.25 -1.09 6.67
N TRP A 40 14.92 -2.27 6.16
CA TRP A 40 13.53 -2.76 6.03
C TRP A 40 12.86 -3.03 7.38
N ASN A 41 13.61 -3.34 8.44
CA ASN A 41 13.03 -3.56 9.77
C ASN A 41 12.40 -2.27 10.32
N SER A 42 13.07 -1.14 10.15
CA SER A 42 12.57 0.19 10.55
C SER A 42 11.27 0.56 9.80
N LEU A 43 11.16 0.16 8.53
CA LEU A 43 9.93 0.34 7.75
C LEU A 43 8.78 -0.47 8.36
N HIS A 44 9.02 -1.75 8.67
CA HIS A 44 7.98 -2.65 9.16
C HIS A 44 7.47 -2.30 10.57
N THR A 45 8.26 -1.54 11.34
CA THR A 45 7.81 -0.96 12.62
C THR A 45 6.74 0.11 12.43
N HIS A 46 6.81 0.89 11.34
CA HIS A 46 5.85 1.97 11.06
C HIS A 46 4.69 1.48 10.18
N LEU A 47 4.99 0.64 9.19
CA LEU A 47 4.05 0.06 8.25
C LEU A 47 4.01 -1.45 8.47
N GLY A 48 2.96 -1.94 9.13
CA GLY A 48 2.82 -3.38 9.42
C GLY A 48 2.95 -4.25 8.16
N LYS A 49 3.57 -5.43 8.31
CA LYS A 49 3.87 -6.35 7.19
C LYS A 49 2.65 -6.69 6.33
N GLU A 50 1.48 -6.78 6.96
CA GLU A 50 0.20 -7.08 6.32
C GLU A 50 -0.28 -6.00 5.33
N ALA A 51 0.30 -4.80 5.36
CA ALA A 51 -0.04 -3.73 4.43
C ALA A 51 0.81 -3.77 3.15
N LEU A 52 2.01 -4.36 3.22
CA LEU A 52 3.00 -4.30 2.15
C LEU A 52 3.00 -5.57 1.29
N PRO A 53 3.27 -5.45 -0.02
CA PRO A 53 3.54 -6.60 -0.88
C PRO A 53 4.77 -7.37 -0.43
N SER A 54 4.87 -8.63 -0.87
CA SER A 54 6.02 -9.49 -0.59
C SER A 54 7.38 -8.91 -1.01
N GLU A 55 7.43 -8.12 -2.08
CA GLU A 55 8.67 -7.51 -2.61
C GLU A 55 9.25 -6.45 -1.68
N TYR A 56 8.43 -5.89 -0.80
CA TYR A 56 8.85 -4.95 0.24
C TYR A 56 8.93 -5.61 1.63
N GLY A 57 8.97 -6.95 1.66
CA GLY A 57 9.05 -7.77 2.87
C GLY A 57 7.72 -7.94 3.61
N GLY A 58 6.59 -7.55 3.02
CA GLY A 58 5.28 -7.72 3.61
C GLY A 58 4.65 -9.09 3.32
N SER A 59 3.44 -9.28 3.81
CA SER A 59 2.62 -10.50 3.66
C SER A 59 1.40 -10.27 2.76
N ASN A 60 1.23 -9.06 2.21
CA ASN A 60 0.07 -8.68 1.40
C ASN A 60 0.21 -9.07 -0.08
N GLY A 61 0.11 -10.37 -0.34
CA GLY A 61 0.12 -10.92 -1.70
C GLY A 61 1.53 -11.06 -2.29
N THR A 62 1.59 -11.78 -3.40
CA THR A 62 2.82 -12.24 -4.07
C THR A 62 3.43 -11.24 -5.02
N GLY A 63 2.79 -10.08 -5.24
CA GLY A 63 3.27 -9.14 -6.23
C GLY A 63 2.46 -7.85 -6.35
N PHE A 64 3.13 -6.75 -6.70
CA PHE A 64 2.46 -5.53 -7.13
C PHE A 64 1.82 -5.74 -8.52
N ASN A 65 0.49 -5.70 -8.60
CA ASN A 65 -0.22 -5.89 -9.87
C ASN A 65 -0.36 -4.56 -10.63
N PHE A 66 0.60 -4.28 -11.51
CA PHE A 66 0.63 -3.06 -12.33
C PHE A 66 -0.56 -2.96 -13.30
N GLU A 67 -1.04 -4.07 -13.85
CA GLU A 67 -2.18 -4.07 -14.77
C GLU A 67 -3.47 -3.61 -14.06
N LYS A 68 -3.70 -4.14 -12.85
CA LYS A 68 -4.83 -3.72 -12.02
C LYS A 68 -4.75 -2.25 -11.63
N LEU A 69 -3.56 -1.77 -11.25
CA LEU A 69 -3.36 -0.35 -10.91
C LEU A 69 -3.67 0.55 -12.11
N ASN A 70 -3.14 0.21 -13.29
CA ASN A 70 -3.41 0.97 -14.51
C ASN A 70 -4.90 0.99 -14.83
N ARG A 71 -5.58 -0.16 -14.78
CA ARG A 71 -7.03 -0.23 -15.01
C ARG A 71 -7.79 0.67 -14.04
N GLN A 72 -7.46 0.64 -12.75
CA GLN A 72 -8.10 1.51 -11.75
C GLN A 72 -7.86 3.00 -12.03
N LEU A 73 -6.67 3.37 -12.52
CA LEU A 73 -6.36 4.75 -12.89
C LEU A 73 -7.22 5.22 -14.07
N PHE A 74 -7.33 4.39 -15.13
CA PHE A 74 -8.13 4.72 -16.32
C PHE A 74 -9.64 4.67 -16.06
N ASP A 75 -10.12 3.76 -15.20
CA ASP A 75 -11.53 3.72 -14.79
C ASP A 75 -11.98 5.01 -14.08
N MET A 76 -11.04 5.83 -13.59
CA MET A 76 -11.28 7.12 -12.93
C MET A 76 -11.02 8.33 -13.83
N GLU A 77 -10.70 8.15 -15.12
CA GLU A 77 -10.37 9.23 -16.06
C GLU A 77 -11.42 10.36 -16.07
N GLY A 78 -12.70 10.01 -16.14
CA GLY A 78 -13.79 10.99 -16.10
C GLY A 78 -13.85 11.79 -14.78
N HIS A 79 -13.44 11.20 -13.66
CA HIS A 79 -13.34 11.93 -12.39
C HIS A 79 -12.19 12.92 -12.41
N TYR A 80 -11.02 12.52 -12.92
CA TYR A 80 -9.85 13.40 -13.04
C TYR A 80 -10.08 14.54 -14.04
N ASN A 81 -10.69 14.26 -15.19
CA ASN A 81 -11.04 15.30 -16.16
C ASN A 81 -11.97 16.36 -15.57
N ASN A 82 -12.90 15.97 -14.70
CA ASN A 82 -13.74 16.93 -13.98
C ASN A 82 -12.94 17.76 -12.98
N ILE A 83 -12.03 17.15 -12.21
CA ILE A 83 -11.16 17.89 -11.26
C ILE A 83 -10.25 18.88 -12.00
N ILE A 84 -9.66 18.47 -13.13
CA ILE A 84 -8.77 19.32 -13.94
C ILE A 84 -9.56 20.50 -14.53
N ARG A 85 -10.77 20.24 -15.04
CA ARG A 85 -11.57 21.24 -15.75
C ARG A 85 -12.26 22.24 -14.83
N PHE A 86 -12.76 21.78 -13.67
CA PHE A 86 -13.60 22.60 -12.78
C PHE A 86 -12.92 22.92 -11.44
N GLY A 87 -11.72 22.41 -11.19
CA GLY A 87 -11.03 22.52 -9.91
C GLY A 87 -11.59 21.55 -8.86
N TYR A 88 -11.15 21.71 -7.62
CA TYR A 88 -11.63 20.96 -6.46
C TYR A 88 -12.69 21.78 -5.70
N GLU A 89 -13.93 21.30 -5.68
CA GLU A 89 -14.88 21.75 -4.66
C GLU A 89 -14.45 21.19 -3.30
N LEU A 90 -14.31 22.06 -2.29
CA LEU A 90 -14.21 21.66 -0.88
C LEU A 90 -15.55 21.03 -0.43
N LYS A 91 -15.88 19.85 -0.93
CA LYS A 91 -16.95 19.03 -0.37
C LYS A 91 -16.44 18.41 0.92
N PRO A 92 -17.14 18.59 2.06
CA PRO A 92 -16.73 17.95 3.30
C PRO A 92 -16.83 16.43 3.11
N HIS A 93 -15.72 15.75 3.43
CA HIS A 93 -15.57 14.29 3.44
C HIS A 93 -15.96 13.56 2.14
N VAL A 94 -14.96 13.11 1.38
CA VAL A 94 -15.14 12.10 0.32
C VAL A 94 -15.60 10.78 0.95
N ASP A 95 -16.88 10.43 0.84
CA ASP A 95 -17.40 9.16 1.34
C ASP A 95 -16.71 7.98 0.64
N ARG A 96 -15.99 7.19 1.44
CA ARG A 96 -15.24 6.01 1.00
C ARG A 96 -16.15 4.97 0.34
N SER A 97 -17.43 4.93 0.72
CA SER A 97 -18.43 4.02 0.17
C SER A 97 -18.63 4.22 -1.34
N LYS A 98 -18.57 5.47 -1.83
CA LYS A 98 -18.78 5.84 -3.23
C LYS A 98 -17.72 5.24 -4.17
N TYR A 99 -16.51 5.06 -3.65
CA TYR A 99 -15.37 4.51 -4.40
C TYR A 99 -15.10 3.04 -4.06
N ALA A 100 -15.76 2.49 -3.04
CA ALA A 100 -15.61 1.09 -2.63
C ALA A 100 -15.85 0.12 -3.80
N LYS A 101 -16.75 0.46 -4.74
CA LYS A 101 -17.01 -0.34 -5.95
C LYS A 101 -15.78 -0.56 -6.84
N TYR A 102 -14.80 0.34 -6.81
CA TYR A 102 -13.55 0.20 -7.56
C TYR A 102 -12.51 -0.66 -6.82
N PHE A 103 -12.74 -0.98 -5.53
CA PHE A 103 -11.85 -1.77 -4.67
C PHE A 103 -12.41 -3.15 -4.30
N GLN A 104 -13.73 -3.36 -4.43
CA GLN A 104 -14.44 -4.61 -4.05
C GLN A 104 -14.01 -5.88 -4.80
N ASN A 105 -13.34 -5.77 -5.95
CA ASN A 105 -12.86 -6.92 -6.70
C ASN A 105 -11.49 -7.45 -6.24
N ALA A 106 -10.89 -6.86 -5.18
CA ALA A 106 -9.64 -7.36 -4.60
C ALA A 106 -9.84 -8.55 -3.64
N ASP A 107 -11.00 -8.64 -2.97
CA ASP A 107 -11.19 -9.58 -1.86
C ASP A 107 -11.82 -10.92 -2.26
N LYS A 108 -12.35 -11.05 -3.48
CA LYS A 108 -13.00 -12.29 -3.94
C LYS A 108 -12.06 -13.49 -4.12
N SER A 109 -10.74 -13.33 -4.02
CA SER A 109 -9.80 -14.46 -4.07
C SER A 109 -9.60 -15.17 -2.72
N LYS A 110 -10.14 -14.65 -1.61
CA LYS A 110 -9.92 -15.21 -0.26
C LYS A 110 -10.98 -16.19 0.26
N SER A 111 -12.02 -16.56 -0.50
CA SER A 111 -13.12 -17.40 0.03
C SER A 111 -13.29 -18.81 -0.55
N SER A 112 -12.35 -19.36 -1.32
CA SER A 112 -12.50 -20.72 -1.87
C SER A 112 -11.31 -21.65 -1.60
N LYS A 113 -11.07 -22.00 -0.33
CA LYS A 113 -10.48 -23.30 0.07
C LYS A 113 -10.52 -23.48 1.60
N LYS A 114 -11.69 -23.80 2.14
CA LYS A 114 -11.79 -24.45 3.45
C LYS A 114 -12.90 -25.49 3.42
N LYS A 115 -12.57 -26.72 2.99
CA LYS A 115 -13.34 -27.95 3.21
C LYS A 115 -12.49 -29.19 2.94
N ASN A 116 -11.87 -29.73 4.01
CA ASN A 116 -11.79 -31.16 4.39
C ASN A 116 -10.73 -31.29 5.50
N LYS A 117 -11.11 -31.27 6.78
CA LYS A 117 -11.67 -32.34 7.64
C LYS A 117 -10.56 -33.25 8.22
N ASN A 118 -10.27 -33.01 9.50
CA ASN A 118 -9.39 -33.74 10.41
C ASN A 118 -9.62 -35.26 10.43
N LYS A 119 -8.53 -36.04 10.54
CA LYS A 119 -8.39 -37.27 11.35
C LYS A 119 -6.88 -37.58 11.48
N LYS A 120 -6.17 -37.00 12.46
CA LYS A 120 -5.90 -37.47 13.84
C LYS A 120 -4.95 -38.69 13.91
N ASP A 121 -3.83 -38.46 14.59
CA ASP A 121 -2.60 -39.24 14.75
C ASP A 121 -2.72 -40.52 15.60
N GLY A 122 -1.69 -41.39 15.53
CA GLY A 122 -1.38 -42.49 16.48
C GLY A 122 -1.13 -43.84 15.79
N ILE A 123 0.10 -44.23 15.42
CA ILE A 123 1.12 -45.01 16.18
C ILE A 123 0.77 -46.51 16.41
N VAL A 124 1.51 -47.36 15.67
CA VAL A 124 2.19 -48.66 15.96
C VAL A 124 1.62 -49.61 17.04
N THR A 125 1.38 -50.90 16.70
CA THR A 125 2.10 -52.14 17.16
C THR A 125 1.37 -53.45 16.76
N GLU A 126 2.17 -54.46 16.35
CA GLU A 126 2.05 -55.94 16.54
C GLU A 126 0.77 -56.68 16.06
N GLU A 127 0.77 -57.89 15.48
CA GLU A 127 1.71 -59.01 15.29
C GLU A 127 1.67 -59.53 13.84
#